data_AF-A0A2S9GFS8-F1
#
_entry.id   AF-A0A2S9GFS8-F1
#
_cell.length_a   1.000
_cell.length_b   1.000
_cell.length_c   1.000
_cell.angle_alpha   90.00
_cell.angle_beta   90.00
_cell.angle_gamma   90.00
#
_symmetry.space_group_name_H-M   'P 1'
#
loop_
_entity.id
_entity.type
_entity.pdbx_description
1 polymer ?
#
loop_
_entity_poly.entity_id
_entity_poly.type
_entity_poly.pdbx_seq_one_letter_code
_entity_poly.pdbx_strand_id
1 'polypeptide(L)'
;GVAFVSIEGPPDDPGGAIAREIAEHPFGNPTFTGRQWPLADVRLLAPILASKVVCMGKNYAAHIEEMGGGTFEDPIIFLKPNTA
;
A
#
# COMPACT_ATOMS: atom_id res chain seq x y z
N GLY A 1 -12.77 14.07 -7.07
CA GLY A 1 -13.32 13.10 -6.11
C GLY A 1 -12.20 12.20 -5.61
N VAL A 2 -12.53 11.10 -4.94
CA VAL A 2 -11.59 10.02 -4.57
C VAL A 2 -12.10 8.71 -5.19
N ALA A 3 -11.19 7.86 -5.64
CA ALA A 3 -11.51 6.60 -6.30
C ALA A 3 -10.47 5.52 -5.96
N PHE A 4 -10.90 4.25 -5.95
CA PHE A 4 -9.98 3.11 -6.05
C PHE A 4 -9.64 2.87 -7.51
N VAL A 5 -8.37 2.64 -7.81
CA VAL A 5 -7.88 2.57 -9.19
C VAL A 5 -6.93 1.38 -9.40
N SER A 6 -6.93 0.84 -10.62
CA SER A 6 -5.81 0.08 -11.18
C SER A 6 -4.82 1.07 -11.78
N ILE A 7 -3.53 0.94 -11.46
CA ILE A 7 -2.47 1.71 -12.11
C ILE A 7 -1.86 0.84 -13.20
N GLU A 8 -1.97 1.28 -14.45
CA GLU A 8 -1.52 0.55 -15.63
C GLU A 8 -0.49 1.38 -16.39
N GLY A 9 0.65 0.79 -16.72
CA GLY A 9 1.75 1.46 -17.44
C GLY A 9 3.09 0.74 -17.25
N PRO A 10 4.14 1.14 -18.00
CA PRO A 10 5.48 0.60 -17.82
C PRO A 10 6.04 0.97 -16.43
N PRO A 11 6.66 0.04 -15.68
CA PRO A 11 7.25 0.35 -14.38
C PRO A 11 8.38 1.39 -14.44
N ASP A 12 9.03 1.49 -15.59
CA ASP A 12 10.16 2.37 -15.90
C ASP A 12 9.74 3.72 -16.49
N ASP A 13 8.47 3.89 -16.88
CA ASP A 13 7.90 5.16 -17.34
C ASP A 13 6.61 5.52 -16.60
N PRO A 14 6.72 6.10 -15.39
CA PRO A 14 5.56 6.58 -14.66
C PRO A 14 4.79 7.70 -15.39
N GLY A 15 5.42 8.38 -16.35
CA GLY A 15 4.81 9.46 -17.13
C GLY A 15 3.78 8.94 -18.14
N GLY A 16 3.95 7.69 -18.61
CA GLY A 16 3.01 7.00 -19.48
C GLY A 16 1.90 6.24 -18.75
N ALA A 17 1.89 6.22 -17.43
CA ALA A 17 0.93 5.45 -16.65
C ALA A 17 -0.45 6.13 -16.56
N ILE A 18 -1.49 5.30 -16.43
CA ILE A 18 -2.88 5.73 -16.23
C ILE A 18 -3.45 5.15 -14.92
N ALA A 19 -4.39 5.87 -14.33
CA ALA A 19 -5.20 5.44 -13.20
C ALA A 19 -6.63 5.14 -13.69
N ARG A 20 -7.04 3.88 -13.66
CA ARG A 20 -8.33 3.41 -14.17
C ARG A 20 -9.27 3.05 -13.02
N GLU A 21 -10.43 3.69 -12.96
CA GLU A 21 -11.34 3.59 -11.82
C GLU A 21 -12.08 2.25 -11.73
N ILE A 22 -12.02 1.65 -10.53
CA ILE A 22 -12.75 0.44 -10.16
C ILE A 22 -14.18 0.82 -9.75
N ALA A 23 -15.17 0.09 -10.27
CA ALA A 23 -16.59 0.37 -10.03
C ALA A 23 -17.10 -0.14 -8.68
N GLU A 24 -16.61 -1.29 -8.24
CA GLU A 24 -17.04 -1.97 -7.01
C GLU A 24 -15.87 -2.10 -6.02
N HIS A 25 -15.71 -3.27 -5.39
CA HIS A 25 -14.66 -3.49 -4.41
C HIS A 25 -13.35 -3.99 -5.06
N PRO A 26 -12.18 -3.64 -4.50
CA PRO A 26 -10.89 -4.01 -5.09
C PRO A 26 -10.45 -5.45 -4.81
N PHE A 27 -11.13 -6.19 -3.91
CA PHE A 27 -10.65 -7.49 -3.39
C PHE A 27 -11.07 -8.73 -4.19
N GLY A 28 -11.73 -8.56 -5.32
CA GLY A 28 -12.14 -9.63 -6.22
C GLY A 28 -11.49 -9.47 -7.59
N ASN A 29 -12.22 -9.84 -8.65
CA ASN A 29 -11.88 -9.46 -10.01
C ASN A 29 -12.49 -8.07 -10.30
N PRO A 30 -11.69 -6.99 -10.38
CA PRO A 30 -12.23 -5.65 -10.49
C PRO A 30 -12.95 -5.43 -11.82
N THR A 31 -14.13 -4.81 -11.76
CA THR A 31 -14.80 -4.21 -12.91
C THR A 31 -14.54 -2.71 -12.92
N PHE A 32 -14.60 -2.07 -14.09
CA PHE A 32 -14.20 -0.68 -14.27
C PHE A 32 -15.39 0.20 -14.66
N THR A 33 -15.43 1.43 -14.17
CA THR A 33 -16.48 2.41 -14.51
C THR A 33 -16.35 2.95 -15.94
N GLY A 34 -15.16 2.80 -16.53
CA GLY A 34 -14.77 3.43 -17.79
C GLY A 34 -14.08 4.79 -17.63
N ARG A 35 -14.07 5.38 -16.43
CA ARG A 35 -13.29 6.59 -16.15
C ARG A 35 -11.81 6.23 -15.94
N GLN A 36 -10.94 7.07 -16.49
CA GLN A 36 -9.50 6.96 -16.33
C GLN A 36 -8.85 8.34 -16.43
N TRP A 37 -7.67 8.47 -15.82
CA TRP A 37 -6.89 9.70 -15.82
C TRP A 37 -5.41 9.36 -16.04
N PRO A 38 -4.63 10.23 -16.71
CA PRO A 38 -3.17 10.13 -16.66
C PRO A 38 -2.71 10.16 -15.19
N LEU A 39 -1.75 9.30 -14.84
CA LEU A 39 -1.25 9.22 -13.46
C LEU A 39 -0.62 10.56 -13.03
N ALA A 40 -0.01 11.28 -13.97
CA ALA A 40 0.57 12.61 -13.76
C ALA A 40 -0.45 13.68 -13.36
N ASP A 41 -1.74 13.49 -13.68
CA ASP A 41 -2.80 14.47 -13.44
C ASP A 41 -3.55 14.25 -12.12
N VAL A 42 -3.19 13.18 -11.39
CA VAL A 42 -3.85 12.80 -10.13
C VAL A 42 -2.85 12.78 -8.97
N ARG A 43 -3.38 12.72 -7.75
CA ARG A 43 -2.57 12.57 -6.53
C ARG A 43 -2.84 11.21 -5.89
N LEU A 44 -1.79 10.39 -5.77
CA LEU A 44 -1.85 9.15 -5.01
C LEU A 44 -2.09 9.44 -3.51
N LEU A 45 -2.94 8.62 -2.90
CA LEU A 45 -3.23 8.63 -1.46
C LEU A 45 -2.74 7.33 -0.83
N ALA A 46 -2.96 7.15 0.48
CA ALA A 46 -2.81 5.83 1.08
C ALA A 46 -3.69 4.82 0.31
N PRO A 47 -3.14 3.67 -0.11
CA PRO A 47 -3.78 2.80 -1.10
C PRO A 47 -4.97 2.02 -0.55
N ILE A 48 -5.17 2.04 0.77
CA ILE A 48 -6.28 1.35 1.44
C ILE A 48 -6.68 2.11 2.70
N LEU A 49 -7.96 2.00 3.06
CA LEU A 49 -8.45 2.43 4.36
C LEU A 49 -8.33 1.26 5.35
N ALA A 50 -7.20 1.17 6.03
CA ALA A 50 -6.94 0.09 6.99
C ALA A 50 -7.80 0.23 8.25
N SER A 51 -8.42 -0.87 8.68
CA SER A 51 -9.10 -0.93 9.99
C SER A 51 -8.11 -1.10 11.15
N LYS A 52 -6.95 -1.73 10.89
CA LYS A 52 -5.86 -1.95 11.83
C LYS A 52 -4.54 -2.07 11.06
N VAL A 53 -3.44 -1.63 11.68
CA VAL A 53 -2.08 -1.81 11.17
C VAL A 53 -1.32 -2.68 12.17
N VAL A 54 -1.03 -3.93 11.76
CA VAL A 54 -0.24 -4.89 12.56
C VAL A 54 1.20 -4.82 12.07
N CYS A 55 2.11 -4.50 12.97
CA CYS A 55 3.52 -4.30 12.67
C CYS A 55 4.36 -5.42 13.28
N MET A 56 5.46 -5.79 12.60
CA MET A 56 6.47 -6.72 13.09
C MET A 56 7.66 -5.93 13.63
N GLY A 57 7.98 -6.13 14.90
CA GLY A 57 9.21 -5.61 15.51
C GLY A 57 10.39 -6.54 15.23
N LYS A 58 11.59 -5.97 15.07
CA LYS A 58 12.85 -6.72 15.07
C LYS A 58 12.88 -7.92 14.10
N ASN A 59 12.46 -7.71 12.85
CA ASN A 59 12.36 -8.77 11.82
C ASN A 59 13.55 -8.80 10.83
N TYR A 60 14.68 -8.16 11.17
CA TYR A 60 15.91 -8.11 10.36
C TYR A 60 17.13 -8.23 11.27
N ALA A 61 18.05 -9.16 10.97
CA ALA A 61 19.19 -9.49 11.84
C ALA A 61 20.10 -8.28 12.14
N ALA A 62 20.55 -7.56 11.11
CA ALA A 62 21.40 -6.37 11.30
C ALA A 62 20.69 -5.27 12.11
N HIS A 63 19.38 -5.11 11.93
CA HIS A 63 18.60 -4.13 12.68
C HIS A 63 18.36 -4.57 14.14
N ILE A 64 18.29 -5.88 14.40
CA ILE A 64 18.28 -6.41 15.77
C ILE A 64 19.58 -6.06 16.48
N GLU A 65 20.73 -6.30 15.83
CA GLU A 65 22.05 -6.00 16.36
C GLU A 65 22.21 -4.50 16.66
N GLU A 66 21.80 -3.64 15.72
CA GLU A 66 21.76 -2.17 15.90
C GLU A 66 20.97 -1.75 17.15
N MET A 67 19.82 -2.40 17.38
CA MET A 67 18.85 -2.07 18.44
C MET A 67 19.13 -2.83 19.76
N GLY A 68 20.40 -3.07 20.06
CA GLY A 68 20.86 -3.70 21.31
C GLY A 68 20.83 -5.23 21.30
N GLY A 69 20.66 -5.85 20.13
CA GLY A 69 20.68 -7.29 19.95
C GLY A 69 19.45 -8.03 20.49
N GLY A 70 19.64 -9.34 20.68
CA GLY A 70 18.65 -10.28 21.22
C GLY A 70 18.33 -11.43 20.27
N THR A 71 17.92 -12.55 20.84
CA THR A 71 17.31 -13.66 20.10
C THR A 71 15.85 -13.75 20.51
N PHE A 72 14.96 -13.80 19.52
CA PHE A 72 13.51 -13.86 19.74
C PHE A 72 13.01 -15.14 19.09
N GLU A 73 12.49 -16.06 19.90
CA GLU A 73 11.91 -17.31 19.39
C GLU A 73 10.54 -17.07 18.75
N ASP A 74 9.80 -16.08 19.26
CA ASP A 74 8.47 -15.70 18.77
C ASP A 74 8.46 -14.31 18.11
N PRO A 75 7.56 -14.07 17.13
CA PRO A 75 7.33 -12.74 16.57
C PRO A 75 6.92 -11.69 17.60
N ILE A 76 7.56 -10.53 17.55
CA ILE A 76 7.11 -9.34 18.28
C ILE A 76 6.12 -8.58 17.40
N ILE A 77 4.86 -8.48 17.82
CA ILE A 77 3.83 -7.72 17.12
C ILE A 77 3.35 -6.52 17.94
N PHE A 78 3.02 -5.43 17.25
CA PHE A 78 2.40 -4.25 17.86
C PHE A 78 1.41 -3.58 16.89
N LEU A 79 0.56 -2.69 17.41
CA LEU A 79 -0.43 -1.96 16.63
C LEU A 79 -0.02 -0.50 16.43
N LYS A 80 -0.21 0.01 15.21
CA LYS A 80 -0.24 1.44 14.92
C LYS A 80 -1.72 1.85 14.69
N PRO A 81 -2.21 2.94 15.29
CA PRO A 81 -3.57 3.41 15.02
C PRO A 81 -3.68 3.87 13.56
N ASN A 82 -4.84 3.67 12.95
CA ASN A 82 -5.08 4.04 11.54
C ASN A 82 -5.14 5.56 11.28
N THR A 83 -4.93 6.36 12.32
CA THR A 83 -4.83 7.83 12.29
C THR A 83 -3.40 8.35 12.29
N ALA A 84 -2.38 7.47 12.38
CA ALA A 84 -0.97 7.83 12.55
C ALA A 84 -0.13 7.81 11.27
#